data_AF-A0A945QNH6-F1
#
_entry.id   AF-A0A945QNH6-F1
#
_cell.length_a   1.000
_cell.length_b   1.000
_cell.length_c   1.000
_cell.angle_alpha   90.00
_cell.angle_beta   90.00
_cell.angle_gamma   90.00
#
_symmetry.space_group_name_H-M   'P 1'
#
loop_
_entity.id
_entity.type
_entity.pdbx_description
1 polymer ?
#
loop_
_entity_poly.entity_id
_entity_poly.type
_entity_poly.pdbx_seq_one_letter_code
_entity_poly.pdbx_strand_id
1 'polypeptide(L)'
;DDYILATGEQHTVKEFVELSFSEIGREIIWQGRGVDETGIDSKSGDVLIRIDPHYFRPNDVDSLLGDPKKARDKLGWRHKTSFKELVSEMVQYDLKNFENIKRNN
;
A
#
# COMPACT_ATOMS: atom_id res chain seq x y z
N ASP A 1 -13.82 -7.45 -28.05
CA ASP A 1 -13.93 -8.40 -26.93
C ASP A 1 -13.27 -7.73 -25.74
N ASP A 2 -13.98 -7.63 -24.62
CA ASP A 2 -13.51 -6.85 -23.46
C ASP A 2 -13.06 -7.76 -22.32
N TYR A 3 -12.02 -7.35 -21.59
CA TYR A 3 -11.36 -8.14 -20.56
C TYR A 3 -11.05 -7.31 -19.32
N ILE A 4 -11.22 -7.91 -18.15
CA ILE A 4 -10.76 -7.35 -16.87
C ILE A 4 -9.36 -7.89 -16.59
N LEU A 5 -8.43 -6.99 -16.28
CA LEU A 5 -7.08 -7.31 -15.81
C LEU A 5 -6.96 -6.87 -14.36
N ALA A 6 -6.88 -7.82 -13.44
CA ALA A 6 -6.75 -7.59 -12.00
C ALA A 6 -6.03 -8.77 -11.35
N THR A 7 -5.48 -8.58 -10.15
CA THR A 7 -4.88 -9.67 -9.37
C THR A 7 -5.92 -10.65 -8.86
N GLY A 8 -7.15 -10.17 -8.60
CA GLY A 8 -8.17 -10.92 -7.87
C GLY A 8 -7.96 -10.90 -6.36
N GLU A 9 -7.06 -10.05 -5.88
CA GLU A 9 -6.75 -9.82 -4.46
C GLU A 9 -7.14 -8.39 -4.08
N GLN A 10 -7.50 -8.18 -2.82
CA GLN A 10 -7.79 -6.87 -2.25
C GLN A 10 -7.06 -6.72 -0.93
N HIS A 11 -6.47 -5.54 -0.72
CA HIS A 11 -5.74 -5.17 0.48
C HIS A 11 -6.22 -3.81 1.00
N THR A 12 -6.06 -3.58 2.30
CA THR A 12 -6.41 -2.29 2.90
C THR A 12 -5.25 -1.30 2.77
N VAL A 13 -5.56 0.00 2.87
CA VAL A 13 -4.52 1.05 2.98
C VAL A 13 -3.65 0.83 4.23
N LYS A 14 -4.23 0.34 5.34
CA LYS A 14 -3.46 0.04 6.55
C LYS A 14 -2.42 -1.06 6.33
N GLU A 15 -2.80 -2.14 5.65
CA GLU A 15 -1.89 -3.23 5.31
C GLU A 15 -0.75 -2.73 4.41
N PHE A 16 -1.05 -1.86 3.43
CA PHE A 16 -0.02 -1.23 2.60
C PHE A 16 0.98 -0.42 3.44
N VAL A 17 0.47 0.38 4.38
CA VAL A 17 1.29 1.20 5.28
C VAL A 17 2.15 0.32 6.19
N GLU A 18 1.58 -0.71 6.80
CA GLU A 18 2.29 -1.66 7.68
C GLU A 18 3.43 -2.36 6.94
N LEU A 19 3.17 -2.90 5.74
CA LEU A 19 4.19 -3.53 4.91
C LEU A 19 5.28 -2.52 4.52
N SER A 20 4.90 -1.30 4.16
CA SER A 20 5.86 -0.25 3.78
C SER A 20 6.80 0.13 4.93
N PHE A 21 6.29 0.26 6.16
CA PHE A 21 7.13 0.53 7.33
C PHE A 21 7.99 -0.67 7.73
N SER A 22 7.50 -1.90 7.50
CA SER A 22 8.27 -3.11 7.79
C SER A 22 9.56 -3.22 6.96
N GLU A 23 9.55 -2.70 5.72
CA GLU A 23 10.73 -2.63 4.83
C GLU A 23 11.88 -1.80 5.43
N ILE A 24 11.57 -0.88 6.36
CA ILE A 24 12.55 -0.05 7.07
C ILE A 24 12.69 -0.44 8.55
N GLY A 25 12.24 -1.64 8.91
CA GLY A 25 12.40 -2.21 10.24
C GLY A 25 11.52 -1.58 11.34
N ARG A 26 10.45 -0.88 10.94
CA ARG A 26 9.46 -0.26 11.84
C ARG A 26 8.17 -1.05 11.82
N GLU A 27 7.59 -1.25 12.98
CA GLU A 27 6.33 -1.95 13.15
C GLU A 27 5.29 -0.96 13.66
N ILE A 28 4.14 -0.89 13.00
CA ILE A 28 3.09 0.08 13.31
C ILE A 28 2.03 -0.56 14.19
N ILE A 29 1.73 0.11 15.31
CA ILE A 29 0.60 -0.20 16.19
C ILE A 29 -0.44 0.90 16.01
N TRP A 30 -1.68 0.51 15.70
CA TRP A 30 -2.79 1.44 15.56
C TRP A 30 -3.48 1.69 16.89
N GLN A 31 -3.67 2.97 17.24
CA GLN A 31 -4.36 3.40 18.45
C GLN A 31 -5.35 4.51 18.12
N GLY A 32 -6.55 4.45 18.71
CA GLY A 32 -7.64 5.38 18.44
C GLY A 32 -8.67 4.78 17.48
N ARG A 33 -9.58 5.61 16.95
CA ARG A 33 -10.63 5.20 16.00
C ARG A 33 -11.00 6.36 15.09
N GLY A 34 -11.45 6.05 13.88
CA GLY A 34 -11.89 7.07 12.93
C GLY A 34 -10.78 8.09 12.65
N VAL A 35 -11.12 9.37 12.66
CA VAL A 35 -10.17 10.46 12.39
C VAL A 35 -9.12 10.65 13.49
N ASP A 36 -9.39 10.16 14.70
CA ASP A 36 -8.47 10.23 15.85
C ASP A 36 -7.53 9.01 15.91
N GLU A 37 -7.60 8.10 14.94
CA GLU A 37 -6.69 6.96 14.86
C GLU A 37 -5.29 7.39 14.40
N THR A 38 -4.28 6.82 15.07
CA THR A 38 -2.87 7.10 14.83
C THR A 38 -2.07 5.81 14.71
N GLY A 39 -1.03 5.84 13.89
CA GLY A 39 -0.07 4.75 13.74
C GLY A 39 1.22 5.09 14.47
N ILE A 40 1.58 4.26 15.45
CA ILE A 40 2.69 4.46 16.38
C ILE A 40 3.77 3.41 16.10
N ASP A 41 5.04 3.82 16.05
CA ASP A 41 6.15 2.87 16.00
C ASP A 41 6.24 2.07 17.30
N SER A 42 6.15 0.75 17.22
CA SER A 42 6.21 -0.15 18.39
C SER A 42 7.50 0.00 19.20
N LYS A 43 8.60 0.39 18.54
CA LYS A 43 9.93 0.47 19.17
C LYS A 43 10.22 1.84 19.78
N SER A 44 9.95 2.92 19.05
CA SER A 44 10.27 4.27 19.52
C SER A 44 9.13 4.94 20.29
N GLY A 45 7.89 4.50 20.07
CA GLY A 45 6.69 5.17 20.59
C GLY A 45 6.33 6.44 19.83
N ASP A 46 7.01 6.75 18.72
CA ASP A 46 6.71 7.93 17.91
C ASP A 46 5.42 7.74 17.11
N VAL A 47 4.62 8.79 17.03
CA VAL A 47 3.47 8.84 16.12
C VAL A 47 3.98 9.11 14.70
N LEU A 48 3.89 8.11 13.82
CA LEU A 48 4.34 8.20 12.43
C LEU A 48 3.20 8.46 11.44
N ILE A 49 1.97 8.08 11.80
CA ILE A 49 0.79 8.23 10.94
C ILE A 49 -0.33 8.93 11.70
N ARG A 50 -0.99 9.89 11.05
CA ARG A 50 -2.23 10.53 11.49
C ARG A 50 -3.21 10.58 10.32
N ILE A 51 -4.50 10.57 10.64
CA ILE A 51 -5.56 10.69 9.65
C ILE A 51 -6.00 12.16 9.57
N ASP A 52 -5.96 12.71 8.36
CA ASP A 52 -6.49 14.04 8.08
C ASP A 52 -7.74 13.91 7.21
N PRO A 53 -8.93 14.32 7.71
CA PRO A 53 -10.19 14.29 6.95
C PRO A 53 -10.13 15.04 5.62
N HIS A 54 -9.17 15.96 5.44
CA HIS A 54 -8.97 16.66 4.18
C HIS A 54 -8.72 15.72 3.00
N TYR A 55 -8.13 14.54 3.24
CA TYR A 55 -7.89 13.54 2.18
C TYR A 55 -9.10 12.66 1.87
N PHE A 56 -10.22 12.80 2.60
CA PHE A 56 -11.42 12.00 2.35
C PHE A 56 -12.16 12.51 1.12
N ARG A 57 -12.60 11.57 0.27
CA ARG A 57 -13.35 11.91 -0.94
C ARG A 57 -14.86 11.74 -0.68
N PRO A 58 -15.71 12.73 -1.01
CA PRO A 58 -17.16 12.63 -0.79
C PRO A 58 -17.82 11.42 -1.47
N ASN A 59 -17.24 10.94 -2.58
CA ASN A 59 -17.73 9.80 -3.35
C ASN A 59 -16.64 8.73 -3.49
N ASP A 60 -16.01 8.35 -2.37
CA ASP A 60 -15.00 7.29 -2.41
C ASP A 60 -15.64 5.92 -2.68
N VAL A 61 -14.89 5.04 -3.35
CA VAL A 61 -15.34 3.67 -3.60
C VAL A 61 -14.84 2.80 -2.46
N ASP A 62 -15.76 2.20 -1.71
CA ASP A 62 -15.42 1.40 -0.52
C ASP A 62 -14.57 0.15 -0.82
N SER A 63 -14.74 -0.43 -2.01
CA SER A 63 -14.08 -1.68 -2.38
C SER A 63 -13.99 -1.85 -3.90
N LEU A 64 -12.81 -2.27 -4.37
CA LEU A 64 -12.57 -2.66 -5.76
C LEU A 64 -11.92 -4.05 -5.77
N LEU A 65 -12.62 -5.03 -6.33
CA LEU A 65 -12.13 -6.39 -6.53
C LEU A 65 -12.46 -6.83 -7.95
N GLY A 66 -11.44 -6.94 -8.80
CA GLY A 66 -11.61 -7.36 -10.19
C GLY A 66 -11.53 -8.87 -10.35
N ASP A 67 -12.40 -9.46 -11.18
CA ASP A 67 -12.33 -10.88 -11.58
C ASP A 67 -11.63 -11.04 -12.95
N PRO A 68 -10.38 -11.55 -12.99
CA PRO A 68 -9.63 -11.75 -14.23
C PRO A 68 -9.93 -13.09 -14.93
N LYS A 69 -10.96 -13.86 -14.53
CA LYS A 69 -11.22 -15.20 -15.07
C LYS A 69 -11.30 -15.25 -16.59
N LYS A 70 -12.01 -14.31 -17.22
CA LYS A 70 -12.11 -14.27 -18.70
C LYS A 70 -10.74 -14.07 -19.37
N ALA A 71 -9.91 -13.16 -18.85
CA ALA A 71 -8.58 -12.88 -19.39
C ALA A 71 -7.64 -14.08 -19.21
N ARG A 72 -7.69 -14.72 -18.04
CA ARG A 72 -6.89 -15.91 -17.73
C ARG A 72 -7.25 -17.09 -18.62
N ASP A 73 -8.54 -17.36 -18.81
CA ASP A 73 -9.02 -18.51 -19.59
C ASP A 73 -8.80 -18.34 -21.10
N LYS A 74 -8.95 -17.10 -21.62
CA LYS A 74 -8.87 -16.83 -23.07
C LYS A 74 -7.48 -16.41 -23.54
N LEU A 75 -6.73 -15.71 -22.70
CA LEU A 75 -5.43 -15.11 -23.06
C LEU A 75 -4.26 -15.77 -22.32
N GLY A 76 -4.52 -16.66 -21.36
CA GLY A 76 -3.49 -17.18 -20.46
C GLY A 76 -2.92 -16.11 -19.51
N TRP A 77 -3.56 -14.94 -19.42
CA TRP A 77 -3.04 -13.80 -18.67
C TRP A 77 -3.07 -14.06 -17.15
N ARG A 78 -1.98 -13.73 -16.48
CA ARG A 78 -1.83 -13.74 -15.01
C ARG A 78 -0.89 -12.62 -14.60
N HIS A 79 -1.17 -11.96 -13.46
CA HIS A 79 -0.20 -11.07 -12.84
C HIS A 79 1.06 -11.86 -12.43
N LYS A 80 2.21 -11.19 -12.46
CA LYS A 80 3.51 -11.80 -12.11
C LYS A 80 4.04 -11.31 -10.76
N THR A 81 3.73 -10.06 -10.43
CA THR A 81 4.12 -9.42 -9.18
C THR A 81 2.98 -9.60 -8.17
N SER A 82 3.33 -10.01 -6.97
CA SER A 82 2.43 -10.04 -5.81
C SER A 82 2.32 -8.67 -5.15
N PHE A 83 1.31 -8.48 -4.29
CA PHE A 83 1.16 -7.23 -3.54
C PHE A 83 2.38 -6.89 -2.68
N LYS A 84 2.96 -7.89 -1.98
CA LYS A 84 4.14 -7.69 -1.13
C LYS A 84 5.39 -7.31 -1.93
N GLU A 85 5.60 -7.96 -3.07
CA GLU A 85 6.72 -7.63 -3.96
C GLU A 85 6.59 -6.21 -4.51
N LEU A 86 5.37 -5.79 -4.88
CA LEU A 86 5.09 -4.43 -5.33
C LEU A 86 5.42 -3.39 -4.24
N VAL A 87 4.96 -3.62 -3.00
CA VAL A 87 5.27 -2.73 -1.87
C VAL A 87 6.77 -2.61 -1.64
N SER A 88 7.47 -3.75 -1.61
CA SER A 88 8.92 -3.77 -1.43
C SER A 88 9.65 -3.02 -2.56
N GLU A 89 9.30 -3.29 -3.83
CA GLU A 89 9.91 -2.60 -4.98
C GLU A 89 9.74 -1.08 -4.89
N MET A 90 8.55 -0.61 -4.54
CA MET A 90 8.25 0.82 -4.40
C MET A 90 9.10 1.47 -3.29
N VAL A 91 9.15 0.88 -2.09
CA VAL A 91 9.91 1.44 -0.97
C VAL A 91 11.41 1.43 -1.24
N GLN A 92 11.96 0.34 -1.78
CA GLN A 92 13.38 0.24 -2.09
C GLN A 92 13.79 1.28 -3.15
N TYR A 93 12.93 1.54 -4.14
CA TYR A 93 13.16 2.58 -5.13
C TYR A 93 13.21 3.97 -4.51
N ASP A 94 12.25 4.32 -3.64
CA ASP A 94 12.22 5.61 -2.96
C ASP A 94 13.41 5.82 -2.02
N LEU A 95 13.83 4.78 -1.28
CA LEU A 95 15.04 4.83 -0.45
C LEU A 95 16.29 5.10 -1.29
N LYS A 96 16.43 4.41 -2.42
CA LYS A 96 17.55 4.63 -3.35
C LYS A 96 17.55 6.05 -3.92
N ASN A 97 16.38 6.56 -4.31
CA ASN A 97 16.24 7.92 -4.81
C ASN A 97 16.57 8.97 -3.76
N PHE A 98 16.11 8.78 -2.53
CA PHE A 98 16.40 9.68 -1.43
C PHE A 98 17.91 9.76 -1.13
N GLU A 99 18.61 8.63 -1.13
CA GLU A 99 20.07 8.59 -0.98
C GLU A 99 20.80 9.29 -2.14
N ASN A 100 20.30 9.15 -3.37
CA ASN A 100 20.87 9.87 -4.53
C ASN A 100 20.71 11.39 -4.39
N ILE A 101 19.55 11.86 -3.94
CA ILE A 101 19.30 13.29 -3.71
C ILE A 101 20.23 13.85 -2.63
N LYS A 102 20.41 13.11 -1.52
CA LYS A 102 21.33 13.49 -0.45
C LYS A 102 22.79 13.59 -0.89
N ARG A 103 23.24 12.76 -1.82
CA ARG A 103 24.63 12.78 -2.33
C ARG A 103 24.92 13.92 -3.28
N ASN A 104 23.88 14.49 -3.90
CA ASN A 104 24.00 15.54 -4.92
C ASN A 104 23.77 16.95 -4.35
N ASN A 105 23.44 17.07 -3.06
CA ASN A 105 23.32 18.32 -2.30
C ASN A 105 24.48 18.46 -1.31
#